data_AF-A0A3R9NE19-F1
#
_entry.id   AF-A0A3R9NE19-F1
#
_cell.length_a   1.000
_cell.length_b   1.000
_cell.length_c   1.000
_cell.angle_alpha   90.00
_cell.angle_beta   90.00
_cell.angle_gamma   90.00
#
_symmetry.space_group_name_H-M   'P 1'
#
loop_
_entity.id
_entity.type
_entity.pdbx_description
1 polymer ?
#
loop_
_entity_poly.entity_id
_entity_poly.type
_entity_poly.pdbx_seq_one_letter_code
_entity_poly.pdbx_strand_id
1 'polypeptide(L)'
;MFRFRRLLPLFLLLWLAVPGTLLAQTETPAAANKRLFDRTIDELNFRTMETVYDKSFARGKYPASLRTAKARREFDNFPGRDDLRKLFMNYNGIAERYKSHFGKGRTDLVEFEKQLNAVLVDRNFEFFIRVLPRDERVALIHGLQRVIKQGAAQFNASEDPAPEDLATAETAVPPADGASAASTTPAVEDPQPQPEAAVASAPTPDYTGPRSLDVAPRHDWMDYLSLMLSGGSFLLLLYLITSVLPDLRQRLDALYDTYDQPAPRPRKRAALPEDSYEDNEDN
;
A
#
# COMPACT_ATOMS: atom_id res chain seq x y z
N MET A 1 -5.10 34.05 37.96
CA MET A 1 -5.19 32.58 37.80
C MET A 1 -6.35 32.12 36.88
N PHE A 2 -6.58 32.73 35.70
CA PHE A 2 -7.74 32.37 34.85
C PHE A 2 -7.40 32.04 33.37
N ARG A 3 -6.11 31.98 32.99
CA ARG A 3 -5.73 31.68 31.59
C ARG A 3 -5.52 30.20 31.28
N PHE A 4 -5.12 29.38 32.26
CA PHE A 4 -4.92 27.93 32.08
C PHE A 4 -6.22 27.12 32.01
N ARG A 5 -7.30 27.60 32.63
CA ARG A 5 -8.60 26.89 32.67
C ARG A 5 -9.30 26.85 31.29
N ARG A 6 -8.92 27.74 30.38
CA ARG A 6 -9.41 27.76 28.98
C ARG A 6 -8.53 26.96 28.01
N LEU A 7 -7.32 26.59 28.40
CA LEU A 7 -6.43 25.76 27.58
C LEU A 7 -6.76 24.27 27.72
N LEU A 8 -7.29 23.85 28.87
CA LEU A 8 -7.70 22.47 29.13
C LEU A 8 -8.76 21.93 28.14
N PRO A 9 -9.85 22.64 27.81
CA PRO A 9 -10.80 22.15 26.79
C PRO A 9 -10.19 22.14 25.39
N LEU A 10 -9.26 23.04 25.08
CA LEU A 10 -8.60 23.12 23.78
C LEU A 10 -7.60 21.97 23.61
N PHE A 11 -6.89 21.61 24.67
CA PHE A 11 -5.99 20.46 24.71
C PHE A 11 -6.78 19.15 24.64
N LEU A 12 -7.92 19.05 25.31
CA LEU A 12 -8.81 17.88 25.26
C LEU A 12 -9.45 17.71 23.88
N LEU A 13 -9.81 18.80 23.20
CA LEU A 13 -10.35 18.78 21.84
C LEU A 13 -9.26 18.44 20.80
N LEU A 14 -8.03 18.93 21.00
CA LEU A 14 -6.86 18.55 20.18
C LEU A 14 -6.52 17.06 20.38
N TRP A 15 -6.54 16.57 21.62
CA TRP A 15 -6.25 15.17 21.95
C TRP A 15 -7.35 14.21 21.50
N LEU A 16 -8.60 14.67 21.35
CA LEU A 16 -9.70 13.89 20.78
C LEU A 16 -9.69 13.91 19.23
N ALA A 17 -9.21 15.00 18.61
CA ALA A 17 -9.13 15.15 17.17
C ALA A 17 -7.91 14.43 16.54
N VAL A 18 -6.77 14.39 17.25
CA VAL A 18 -5.53 13.74 16.78
C VAL A 18 -5.68 12.23 16.50
N PRO A 19 -6.27 11.39 17.39
CA PRO A 19 -6.44 9.97 17.10
C PRO A 19 -7.47 9.72 15.98
N GLY A 20 -8.45 10.62 15.81
CA GLY A 20 -9.41 10.55 14.70
C GLY A 20 -8.77 10.76 13.33
N THR A 21 -7.72 11.58 13.23
CA THR A 21 -6.97 11.77 11.98
C THR A 21 -5.96 10.67 11.67
N LEU A 22 -5.48 9.93 12.69
CA LEU A 22 -4.55 8.82 12.50
C LEU A 22 -5.26 7.53 12.06
N LEU A 23 -6.49 7.29 12.53
CA LEU A 23 -7.32 6.17 12.07
C LEU A 23 -7.86 6.34 10.63
N ALA A 24 -7.76 7.54 10.05
CA ALA A 24 -8.17 7.80 8.67
C ALA A 24 -7.11 7.42 7.61
N GLN A 25 -5.91 6.99 8.04
CA GLN A 25 -4.77 6.68 7.16
C GLN A 25 -4.43 5.19 7.05
N THR A 26 -5.14 4.30 7.75
CA THR A 26 -5.04 2.87 7.47
C THR A 26 -5.90 2.56 6.25
N GLU A 27 -5.34 2.81 5.06
CA GLU A 27 -5.90 2.30 3.82
C GLU A 27 -6.15 0.80 3.96
N THR A 28 -7.37 0.37 3.69
CA THR A 28 -7.67 -1.06 3.64
C THR A 28 -6.79 -1.69 2.55
N PRO A 29 -6.30 -2.92 2.74
CA PRO A 29 -5.45 -3.59 1.74
C PRO A 29 -6.14 -3.65 0.36
N ALA A 30 -7.47 -3.80 0.34
CA ALA A 30 -8.26 -3.72 -0.88
C ALA A 30 -8.18 -2.35 -1.60
N ALA A 31 -8.14 -1.24 -0.85
CA ALA A 31 -7.98 0.09 -1.43
C ALA A 31 -6.57 0.32 -1.97
N ALA A 32 -5.53 -0.18 -1.28
CA ALA A 32 -4.14 -0.13 -1.75
C ALA A 32 -3.98 -0.95 -3.05
N ASN A 33 -4.49 -2.17 -3.08
CA ASN A 33 -4.50 -3.06 -4.24
C ASN A 33 -5.21 -2.45 -5.44
N LYS A 34 -6.35 -1.78 -5.21
CA LYS A 34 -7.07 -1.06 -6.27
C LYS A 34 -6.25 0.10 -6.83
N ARG A 35 -5.57 0.87 -5.99
CA ARG A 35 -4.71 1.97 -6.46
C ARG A 35 -3.52 1.45 -7.25
N LEU A 36 -2.94 0.33 -6.84
CA LEU A 36 -1.88 -0.33 -7.57
C LEU A 36 -2.36 -0.82 -8.94
N PHE A 37 -3.58 -1.37 -9.03
CA PHE A 37 -4.22 -1.70 -10.30
C PHE A 37 -4.40 -0.46 -11.18
N ASP A 38 -5.02 0.60 -10.64
CA ASP A 38 -5.29 1.85 -11.36
C ASP A 38 -3.99 2.48 -11.89
N ARG A 39 -2.92 2.46 -11.09
CA ARG A 39 -1.58 2.93 -11.48
C ARG A 39 -0.95 2.08 -12.57
N THR A 40 -1.09 0.75 -12.48
CA THR A 40 -0.59 -0.17 -13.49
C THR A 40 -1.31 0.06 -14.83
N ILE A 41 -2.64 0.21 -14.81
CA ILE A 41 -3.41 0.57 -16.02
C ILE A 41 -2.94 1.91 -16.61
N ASP A 42 -2.68 2.91 -15.77
CA ASP A 42 -2.17 4.21 -16.23
C ASP A 42 -0.80 4.10 -16.91
N GLU A 43 0.09 3.28 -16.37
CA GLU A 43 1.41 3.02 -16.95
C GLU A 43 1.29 2.23 -18.26
N LEU A 44 0.45 1.18 -18.31
CA LEU A 44 0.20 0.42 -19.54
C LEU A 44 -0.32 1.33 -20.65
N ASN A 45 -1.30 2.18 -20.32
CA ASN A 45 -1.86 3.15 -21.24
C ASN A 45 -0.81 4.18 -21.69
N PHE A 46 -0.03 4.72 -20.74
CA PHE A 46 1.05 5.66 -21.02
C PHE A 46 2.08 5.06 -22.00
N ARG A 47 2.61 3.86 -21.72
CA ARG A 47 3.60 3.19 -22.57
C ARG A 47 3.09 2.88 -23.97
N THR A 48 1.82 2.49 -24.06
CA THR A 48 1.15 2.24 -25.33
C THR A 48 1.06 3.51 -26.16
N MET A 49 0.57 4.61 -25.56
CA MET A 49 0.46 5.91 -26.22
C MET A 49 1.82 6.51 -26.56
N GLU A 50 2.80 6.41 -25.66
CA GLU A 50 4.18 6.83 -25.85
C GLU A 50 4.77 6.18 -27.10
N THR A 51 4.66 4.85 -27.20
CA THR A 51 5.20 4.10 -28.34
C THR A 51 4.48 4.45 -29.64
N VAL A 52 3.15 4.50 -29.65
CA VAL A 52 2.39 4.84 -30.85
C VAL A 52 2.68 6.28 -31.30
N TYR A 53 2.79 7.23 -30.36
CA TYR A 53 3.05 8.63 -30.66
C TYR A 53 4.46 8.84 -31.18
N ASP A 54 5.47 8.31 -30.50
CA ASP A 54 6.88 8.44 -30.88
C ASP A 54 7.18 7.83 -32.24
N LYS A 55 6.45 6.78 -32.63
CA LYS A 55 6.55 6.18 -33.97
C LYS A 55 5.73 6.93 -35.01
N SER A 56 4.67 7.60 -34.58
CA SER A 56 3.80 8.42 -35.43
C SER A 56 4.40 9.78 -35.77
N PHE A 57 5.29 10.32 -34.93
CA PHE A 57 5.89 11.64 -35.11
C PHE A 57 7.41 11.57 -35.01
N ALA A 58 8.12 11.86 -36.11
CA ALA A 58 9.58 11.80 -36.14
C ALA A 58 10.28 12.87 -35.28
N ARG A 59 9.61 14.02 -35.04
CA ARG A 59 10.19 15.18 -34.32
C ARG A 59 9.54 15.45 -32.96
N GLY A 60 8.42 14.80 -32.66
CA GLY A 60 7.68 15.00 -31.41
C GLY A 60 7.89 13.80 -30.50
N LYS A 61 8.11 14.06 -29.20
CA LYS A 61 8.13 13.03 -28.17
C LYS A 61 6.88 13.09 -27.32
N TYR A 62 6.37 11.94 -26.91
CA TYR A 62 5.27 11.89 -25.96
C TYR A 62 5.76 12.33 -24.58
N PRO A 63 5.22 13.41 -23.99
CA PRO A 63 5.75 13.93 -22.73
C PRO A 63 5.54 12.96 -21.56
N ALA A 64 6.58 12.76 -20.75
CA ALA A 64 6.53 11.91 -19.57
C ALA A 64 5.57 12.42 -18.47
N SER A 65 5.12 13.68 -18.55
CA SER A 65 4.09 14.25 -17.66
C SER A 65 2.70 13.69 -17.92
N LEU A 66 2.47 13.01 -19.05
CA LEU A 66 1.16 12.48 -19.47
C LEU A 66 0.83 11.10 -18.90
N ARG A 67 1.35 10.77 -17.71
CA ARG A 67 1.09 9.46 -17.07
C ARG A 67 -0.33 9.32 -16.56
N THR A 68 -0.98 10.44 -16.21
CA THR A 68 -2.35 10.43 -15.71
C THR A 68 -3.35 10.58 -16.85
N ALA A 69 -4.51 9.93 -16.72
CA ALA A 69 -5.55 10.05 -17.74
C ALA A 69 -6.06 11.49 -17.94
N LYS A 70 -6.06 12.32 -16.88
CA LYS A 70 -6.39 13.74 -16.97
C LYS A 70 -5.39 14.49 -17.86
N ALA A 71 -4.09 14.33 -17.61
CA ALA A 71 -3.06 14.98 -18.42
C ALA A 71 -3.16 14.57 -19.90
N ARG A 72 -3.45 13.30 -20.18
CA ARG A 72 -3.66 12.80 -21.56
C ARG A 72 -4.87 13.41 -22.26
N ARG A 73 -5.92 13.81 -21.53
CA ARG A 73 -7.11 14.48 -22.12
C ARG A 73 -6.81 15.93 -22.51
N GLU A 74 -5.92 16.58 -21.77
CA GLU A 74 -5.53 17.97 -22.00
C GLU A 74 -4.44 18.10 -23.08
N PHE A 75 -3.86 16.99 -23.52
CA PHE A 75 -2.84 16.96 -24.54
C PHE A 75 -3.43 17.10 -25.95
N ASP A 76 -3.04 18.17 -26.65
CA ASP A 76 -3.56 18.51 -28.00
C ASP A 76 -2.47 18.67 -29.07
N ASN A 77 -1.22 18.27 -28.78
CA ASN A 77 -0.13 18.40 -29.73
C ASN A 77 -0.14 17.25 -30.75
N PHE A 78 -0.98 17.35 -31.77
CA PHE A 78 -1.09 16.40 -32.88
C PHE A 78 -0.95 17.12 -34.23
N PRO A 79 0.27 17.52 -34.62
CA PRO A 79 0.47 18.39 -35.79
C PRO A 79 -0.03 17.73 -37.08
N GLY A 80 -1.07 18.32 -37.67
CA GLY A 80 -1.67 17.91 -38.94
C GLY A 80 -2.38 16.54 -38.91
N ARG A 81 -2.63 15.95 -37.73
CA ARG A 81 -3.18 14.59 -37.57
C ARG A 81 -4.33 14.53 -36.57
N ASP A 82 -5.46 15.12 -36.95
CA ASP A 82 -6.71 15.10 -36.19
C ASP A 82 -7.29 13.70 -35.99
N ASP A 83 -7.00 12.80 -36.94
CA ASP A 83 -7.34 11.38 -36.88
C ASP A 83 -6.67 10.69 -35.68
N LEU A 84 -5.37 10.91 -35.50
CA LEU A 84 -4.62 10.39 -34.36
C LEU A 84 -5.11 11.02 -33.06
N ARG A 85 -5.39 12.32 -33.03
CA ARG A 85 -5.96 12.96 -31.84
C ARG A 85 -7.23 12.23 -31.38
N LYS A 86 -8.16 11.97 -32.30
CA LYS A 86 -9.40 11.22 -31.99
C LYS A 86 -9.10 9.79 -31.51
N LEU A 87 -8.16 9.11 -32.15
CA LEU A 87 -7.75 7.76 -31.78
C LEU A 87 -7.18 7.70 -30.35
N PHE A 88 -6.31 8.64 -29.99
CA PHE A 88 -5.72 8.75 -28.65
C PHE A 88 -6.78 9.07 -27.59
N MET A 89 -7.69 10.00 -27.88
CA MET A 89 -8.77 10.34 -26.94
C MET A 89 -9.74 9.18 -26.72
N ASN A 90 -10.06 8.43 -27.78
CA ASN A 90 -10.91 7.24 -27.69
C ASN A 90 -10.23 6.15 -26.84
N TYR A 91 -8.97 5.83 -27.15
CA TYR A 91 -8.21 4.82 -26.40
C TYR A 91 -8.02 5.22 -24.93
N ASN A 92 -7.78 6.50 -24.62
CA ASN A 92 -7.74 6.99 -23.24
C ASN A 92 -9.05 6.72 -22.50
N GLY A 93 -10.19 6.94 -23.17
CA GLY A 93 -11.51 6.68 -22.61
C GLY A 93 -11.76 5.20 -22.34
N ILE A 94 -11.26 4.31 -23.20
CA ILE A 94 -11.35 2.85 -23.01
C ILE A 94 -10.46 2.40 -21.85
N ALA A 95 -9.22 2.91 -21.79
CA ALA A 95 -8.28 2.58 -20.73
C ALA A 95 -8.85 2.89 -19.33
N GLU A 96 -9.56 4.01 -19.18
CA GLU A 96 -10.24 4.39 -17.95
C GLU A 96 -11.36 3.42 -17.55
N ARG A 97 -12.00 2.72 -18.51
CA ARG A 97 -13.03 1.73 -18.20
C ARG A 97 -12.43 0.50 -17.51
N TYR A 98 -11.19 0.12 -17.82
CA TYR A 98 -10.51 -1.00 -17.17
C TYR A 98 -10.36 -0.80 -15.66
N LYS A 99 -10.10 0.42 -15.21
CA LYS A 99 -10.04 0.78 -13.78
C LYS A 99 -11.32 0.48 -13.01
N SER A 100 -12.46 0.47 -13.71
CA SER A 100 -13.76 0.17 -13.10
C SER A 100 -14.04 -1.33 -12.94
N HIS A 101 -13.24 -2.21 -13.54
CA HIS A 101 -13.44 -3.66 -13.48
C HIS A 101 -12.83 -4.29 -12.22
N PHE A 102 -11.70 -3.75 -11.74
CA PHE A 102 -11.05 -4.23 -10.53
C PHE A 102 -11.80 -3.79 -9.27
N GLY A 103 -12.04 -4.72 -8.34
CA GLY A 103 -12.77 -4.48 -7.09
C GLY A 103 -14.29 -4.74 -7.14
N LYS A 104 -14.85 -5.19 -8.27
CA LYS A 104 -16.26 -5.63 -8.39
C LYS A 104 -16.50 -7.08 -7.96
N GLY A 105 -15.47 -7.77 -7.51
CA GLY A 105 -15.50 -9.20 -7.16
C GLY A 105 -14.27 -9.57 -6.35
N ARG A 106 -13.79 -10.80 -6.53
CA ARG A 106 -12.61 -11.31 -5.81
C ARG A 106 -11.35 -10.53 -6.19
N THR A 107 -10.65 -9.98 -5.20
CA THR A 107 -9.42 -9.20 -5.38
C THR A 107 -8.20 -10.05 -5.05
N ASP A 108 -8.03 -11.17 -5.75
CA ASP A 108 -6.86 -12.04 -5.60
C ASP A 108 -5.83 -11.73 -6.70
N LEU A 109 -4.58 -12.14 -6.49
CA LEU A 109 -3.49 -11.98 -7.46
C LEU A 109 -3.83 -12.54 -8.85
N VAL A 110 -4.50 -13.71 -8.90
CA VAL A 110 -4.89 -14.33 -10.17
C VAL A 110 -5.87 -13.46 -10.96
N GLU A 111 -6.83 -12.83 -10.26
CA GLU A 111 -7.81 -11.96 -10.92
C GLU A 111 -7.17 -10.61 -11.28
N PHE A 112 -6.24 -10.10 -10.47
CA PHE A 112 -5.42 -8.93 -10.78
C PHE A 112 -4.66 -9.12 -12.11
N GLU A 113 -3.89 -10.22 -12.23
CA GLU A 113 -3.14 -10.52 -13.45
C GLU A 113 -4.06 -10.75 -14.65
N LYS A 114 -5.16 -11.47 -14.46
CA LYS A 114 -6.11 -11.76 -15.53
C LYS A 114 -6.76 -10.48 -16.07
N GLN A 115 -7.18 -9.57 -15.19
CA GLN A 115 -7.78 -8.30 -15.62
C GLN A 115 -6.78 -7.38 -16.31
N LEU A 116 -5.51 -7.37 -15.88
CA LEU A 116 -4.46 -6.63 -16.59
C LEU A 116 -4.14 -7.26 -17.95
N ASN A 117 -4.05 -8.59 -18.04
CA ASN A 117 -3.81 -9.28 -19.30
C ASN A 117 -4.98 -9.13 -20.29
N ALA A 118 -6.22 -9.00 -19.80
CA ALA A 118 -7.38 -8.74 -20.64
C ALA A 118 -7.22 -7.46 -21.47
N VAL A 119 -6.52 -6.44 -20.96
CA VAL A 119 -6.21 -5.20 -21.71
C VAL A 119 -5.41 -5.49 -22.97
N LEU A 120 -4.46 -6.43 -22.92
CA LEU A 120 -3.59 -6.78 -24.06
C LEU A 120 -4.29 -7.64 -25.11
N VAL A 121 -5.36 -8.34 -24.72
CA VAL A 121 -6.17 -9.20 -25.61
C VAL A 121 -7.37 -8.44 -26.18
N ASP A 122 -7.68 -7.26 -25.64
CA ASP A 122 -8.82 -6.46 -26.10
C ASP A 122 -8.61 -5.97 -27.55
N ARG A 123 -9.66 -6.12 -28.36
CA ARG A 123 -9.71 -5.67 -29.75
C ARG A 123 -9.42 -4.18 -29.91
N ASN A 124 -9.78 -3.36 -28.93
CA ASN A 124 -9.51 -1.92 -28.91
C ASN A 124 -8.02 -1.61 -28.75
N PHE A 125 -7.32 -2.39 -27.91
CA PHE A 125 -5.87 -2.30 -27.79
C PHE A 125 -5.19 -2.72 -29.10
N GLU A 126 -5.60 -3.86 -29.68
CA GLU A 126 -5.08 -4.34 -30.96
C GLU A 126 -5.28 -3.30 -32.08
N PHE A 127 -6.47 -2.70 -32.14
CA PHE A 127 -6.78 -1.66 -33.11
C PHE A 127 -5.89 -0.42 -32.95
N PHE A 128 -5.66 0.02 -31.71
CA PHE A 128 -4.82 1.18 -31.42
C PHE A 128 -3.37 0.97 -31.85
N ILE A 129 -2.80 -0.21 -31.56
CA ILE A 129 -1.42 -0.51 -31.91
C ILE A 129 -1.23 -0.92 -33.37
N ARG A 130 -2.31 -1.13 -34.15
CA ARG A 130 -2.24 -1.59 -35.55
C ARG A 130 -1.41 -0.65 -36.44
N VAL A 131 -1.34 0.63 -36.10
CA VAL A 131 -0.54 1.65 -36.80
C VAL A 131 0.97 1.36 -36.72
N LEU A 132 1.41 0.61 -35.70
CA LEU A 132 2.81 0.24 -35.52
C LEU A 132 3.23 -0.92 -36.45
N PRO A 133 4.50 -0.93 -36.89
CA PRO A 133 5.12 -2.10 -37.53
C PRO A 133 5.03 -3.35 -36.64
N ARG A 134 5.02 -4.54 -37.27
CA ARG A 134 4.86 -5.81 -36.55
C ARG A 134 5.87 -6.00 -35.43
N ASP A 135 7.14 -5.69 -35.69
CA ASP A 135 8.22 -5.92 -34.71
C ASP A 135 8.07 -5.00 -33.49
N GLU A 136 7.68 -3.73 -33.71
CA GLU A 136 7.40 -2.77 -32.65
C GLU A 136 6.16 -3.17 -31.82
N ARG A 137 5.13 -3.74 -32.45
CA ARG A 137 3.95 -4.27 -31.73
C ARG A 137 4.35 -5.40 -30.80
N VAL A 138 5.18 -6.34 -31.28
CA VAL A 138 5.64 -7.47 -30.46
C VAL A 138 6.53 -6.98 -29.30
N ALA A 139 7.46 -6.06 -29.57
CA ALA A 139 8.29 -5.46 -28.54
C ALA A 139 7.46 -4.72 -27.47
N LEU A 140 6.45 -3.96 -27.90
CA LEU A 140 5.51 -3.28 -27.00
C LEU A 140 4.75 -4.28 -26.13
N ILE A 141 4.17 -5.33 -26.71
CA ILE A 141 3.42 -6.36 -25.96
C ILE A 141 4.32 -7.01 -24.90
N HIS A 142 5.55 -7.40 -25.24
CA HIS A 142 6.49 -7.95 -24.27
C HIS A 142 6.88 -6.94 -23.19
N GLY A 143 7.05 -5.66 -23.54
CA GLY A 143 7.29 -4.60 -22.57
C GLY A 143 6.13 -4.43 -21.59
N LEU A 144 4.90 -4.39 -22.10
CA LEU A 144 3.69 -4.29 -21.29
C LEU A 144 3.49 -5.51 -20.40
N GLN A 145 3.76 -6.73 -20.90
CA GLN A 145 3.74 -7.95 -20.10
C GLN A 145 4.73 -7.89 -18.92
N ARG A 146 5.92 -7.29 -19.11
CA ARG A 146 6.87 -7.08 -18.00
C ARG A 146 6.31 -6.13 -16.95
N VAL A 147 5.63 -5.05 -17.37
CA VAL A 147 4.96 -4.12 -16.46
C VAL A 147 3.84 -4.82 -15.67
N ILE A 148 3.05 -5.68 -16.33
CA ILE A 148 2.01 -6.48 -15.65
C ILE A 148 2.65 -7.40 -14.59
N LYS A 149 3.73 -8.11 -14.94
CA LYS A 149 4.45 -8.98 -13.99
C LYS A 149 5.03 -8.20 -12.81
N GLN A 150 5.55 -7.00 -13.04
CA GLN A 150 6.04 -6.12 -11.97
C GLN A 150 4.89 -5.67 -11.05
N GLY A 151 3.74 -5.30 -11.61
CA GLY A 151 2.54 -4.97 -10.84
C GLY A 151 2.06 -6.16 -10.00
N ALA A 152 2.05 -7.36 -10.57
CA ALA A 152 1.66 -8.58 -9.87
C ALA A 152 2.64 -8.95 -8.74
N ALA A 153 3.94 -8.77 -8.97
CA ALA A 153 4.94 -8.97 -7.92
C ALA A 153 4.77 -7.97 -6.76
N GLN A 154 4.43 -6.71 -7.05
CA GLN A 154 4.14 -5.71 -6.02
C GLN A 154 2.85 -6.03 -5.26
N PHE A 155 1.82 -6.54 -5.95
CA PHE A 155 0.58 -7.02 -5.34
C PHE A 155 0.86 -8.19 -4.37
N ASN A 156 1.66 -9.17 -4.79
CA ASN A 156 2.06 -10.30 -3.94
C ASN A 156 2.83 -9.82 -2.70
N ALA A 157 3.77 -8.89 -2.88
CA ALA A 157 4.54 -8.31 -1.78
C ALA A 157 3.69 -7.49 -0.81
N SER A 158 2.54 -6.96 -1.24
CA SER A 158 1.60 -6.25 -0.36
C SER A 158 0.61 -7.16 0.37
N GLU A 159 0.40 -8.39 -0.11
CA GLU A 159 -0.45 -9.39 0.56
C GLU A 159 0.33 -10.25 1.55
N ASP A 160 1.65 -10.33 1.43
CA ASP A 160 2.53 -11.09 2.32
C ASP A 160 3.13 -10.17 3.40
N PRO A 161 2.59 -10.11 4.64
CA PRO A 161 3.19 -9.36 5.73
C PRO A 161 4.39 -10.14 6.30
N ALA A 162 5.45 -10.32 5.53
CA ALA A 162 6.73 -10.79 6.04
C ALA A 162 7.87 -10.40 5.06
N PRO A 163 8.48 -9.22 5.27
CA PRO A 163 9.94 -9.25 5.38
C PRO A 163 10.50 -8.34 6.47
N GLU A 164 9.68 -7.69 7.30
CA GLU A 164 10.21 -6.88 8.41
C GLU A 164 10.63 -7.74 9.62
N ASP A 165 10.01 -8.91 9.83
CA ASP A 165 10.45 -9.88 10.84
C ASP A 165 11.62 -10.77 10.37
N LEU A 166 11.97 -10.75 9.07
CA LEU A 166 13.15 -11.45 8.54
C LEU A 166 14.36 -10.52 8.37
N ALA A 167 14.15 -9.21 8.20
CA ALA A 167 15.25 -8.23 8.20
C ALA A 167 15.93 -8.08 9.57
N THR A 168 15.30 -8.53 10.67
CA THR A 168 15.94 -8.59 12.00
C THR A 168 16.74 -9.88 12.21
N ALA A 169 16.55 -10.90 11.37
CA ALA A 169 17.25 -12.20 11.43
C ALA A 169 18.43 -12.33 10.44
N GLU A 170 18.72 -11.31 9.63
CA GLU A 170 19.93 -11.26 8.78
C GLU A 170 21.13 -10.57 9.48
N THR A 171 21.07 -10.37 10.80
CA THR A 171 22.20 -9.82 11.59
C THR A 171 23.05 -10.89 12.28
N ALA A 172 23.23 -12.07 11.65
CA ALA A 172 24.04 -13.13 12.23
C ALA A 172 24.70 -14.06 11.20
N VAL A 173 25.49 -13.52 10.26
CA VAL A 173 26.54 -14.30 9.59
C VAL A 173 27.82 -13.46 9.49
N PRO A 174 28.97 -13.93 10.00
CA PRO A 174 30.21 -13.15 10.16
C PRO A 174 30.90 -12.87 8.81
N PRO A 175 31.47 -11.67 8.59
CA PRO A 175 32.29 -11.39 7.42
C PRO A 175 33.71 -11.92 7.64
N ALA A 176 34.18 -12.81 6.76
CA ALA A 176 35.57 -13.23 6.70
C ALA A 176 36.17 -12.95 5.31
N ASP A 177 37.17 -12.07 5.33
CA ASP A 177 38.37 -11.98 4.52
C ASP A 177 38.31 -11.85 2.99
N GLY A 178 38.46 -10.60 2.54
CA GLY A 178 39.07 -10.23 1.28
C GLY A 178 39.92 -8.96 1.46
N ALA A 179 41.23 -9.12 1.49
CA ALA A 179 42.22 -8.11 1.85
C ALA A 179 42.56 -7.10 0.73
N SER A 180 43.03 -5.92 1.18
CA SER A 180 43.83 -4.88 0.49
C SER A 180 43.10 -3.94 -0.50
N ALA A 181 43.23 -2.61 -0.43
CA ALA A 181 44.20 -1.77 0.29
C ALA A 181 43.74 -0.31 0.47
N ALA A 182 44.20 0.26 1.59
CA ALA A 182 44.70 1.63 1.80
C ALA A 182 43.79 2.85 1.55
N SER A 183 43.41 3.49 2.66
CA SER A 183 43.49 4.96 2.80
C SER A 183 43.66 5.36 4.26
N THR A 184 44.89 5.79 4.56
CA THR A 184 45.43 6.60 5.66
C THR A 184 44.47 7.27 6.67
N THR A 185 44.68 6.97 7.95
CA THR A 185 44.46 7.87 9.11
C THR A 185 45.66 8.82 9.33
N PRO A 186 45.45 9.99 9.96
CA PRO A 186 45.77 10.16 11.39
C PRO A 186 44.57 10.81 12.13
N ALA A 187 44.13 10.37 13.31
CA ALA A 187 44.75 10.35 14.64
C ALA A 187 44.82 11.75 15.34
N VAL A 188 43.94 11.92 16.33
CA VAL A 188 44.12 12.53 17.67
C VAL A 188 44.27 14.07 17.76
N GLU A 189 43.38 14.75 18.52
CA GLU A 189 43.63 15.24 19.90
C GLU A 189 42.55 16.26 20.33
N ASP A 190 41.86 15.97 21.44
CA ASP A 190 41.17 16.93 22.30
C ASP A 190 42.18 17.30 23.41
N PRO A 191 42.31 18.58 23.82
CA PRO A 191 41.88 18.88 25.19
C PRO A 191 41.41 20.33 25.46
N GLN A 192 40.29 20.45 26.19
CA GLN A 192 40.01 21.27 27.41
C GLN A 192 40.67 22.66 27.61
N PRO A 193 39.99 23.63 28.27
CA PRO A 193 39.98 23.59 29.74
C PRO A 193 38.70 24.10 30.43
N GLN A 194 38.35 23.42 31.54
CA GLN A 194 37.63 23.97 32.70
C GLN A 194 38.46 25.07 33.39
N PRO A 195 37.84 25.88 34.24
CA PRO A 195 38.47 26.22 35.50
C PRO A 195 37.64 25.74 36.70
N GLU A 196 38.29 24.93 37.53
CA GLU A 196 37.91 24.64 38.90
C GLU A 196 37.98 25.92 39.76
N ALA A 197 37.02 26.09 40.67
CA ALA A 197 37.25 26.82 41.90
C ALA A 197 36.35 26.30 43.04
N ALA A 198 37.04 25.79 44.06
CA ALA A 198 36.69 25.78 45.47
C ALA A 198 35.70 24.72 46.02
N VAL A 199 36.34 23.71 46.61
CA VAL A 199 35.89 22.80 47.68
C VAL A 199 35.47 23.57 48.95
N ALA A 200 34.68 22.87 49.79
CA ALA A 200 34.39 23.08 51.23
C ALA A 200 33.06 23.84 51.50
N SER A 201 32.07 23.36 52.26
CA SER A 201 32.01 22.33 53.31
C SER A 201 30.55 21.90 53.51
N ALA A 202 30.32 20.62 53.81
CA ALA A 202 29.26 20.17 54.73
C ALA A 202 29.97 19.52 55.93
N PRO A 203 29.49 19.66 57.18
CA PRO A 203 28.45 18.74 57.67
C PRO A 203 27.46 19.37 58.71
N THR A 204 26.15 19.02 58.62
CA THR A 204 25.36 18.19 59.58
C THR A 204 24.50 19.04 60.55
N PRO A 205 23.60 18.48 61.37
CA PRO A 205 22.20 18.20 60.99
C PRO A 205 21.21 18.61 62.09
N ASP A 206 20.29 19.56 61.87
CA ASP A 206 19.26 19.84 62.87
C ASP A 206 17.90 19.24 62.47
N TYR A 207 17.60 18.15 63.17
CA TYR A 207 16.32 17.50 63.26
C TYR A 207 15.39 18.35 64.15
N THR A 208 14.25 18.78 63.61
CA THR A 208 13.05 19.05 64.40
C THR A 208 11.82 18.83 63.51
N GLY A 209 11.07 17.76 63.77
CA GLY A 209 9.68 17.61 63.28
C GLY A 209 8.73 18.60 63.98
N PRO A 210 7.39 18.49 63.85
CA PRO A 210 6.58 17.51 63.13
C PRO A 210 5.57 18.11 62.12
N ARG A 211 5.23 17.32 61.11
CA ARG A 211 3.95 17.22 60.36
C ARG A 211 2.95 18.39 60.48
N SER A 212 2.94 19.28 59.48
CA SER A 212 1.73 20.03 59.12
C SER A 212 0.86 19.17 58.19
N LEU A 213 -0.17 18.53 58.75
CA LEU A 213 -1.26 17.87 58.01
C LEU A 213 -2.19 18.91 57.37
N ASP A 214 -1.67 19.82 56.56
CA ASP A 214 -2.50 20.73 55.77
C ASP A 214 -1.77 21.26 54.53
N VAL A 215 -1.20 20.34 53.75
CA VAL A 215 -0.76 20.63 52.39
C VAL A 215 -1.79 20.00 51.48
N ALA A 216 -2.61 20.83 50.82
CA ALA A 216 -3.47 20.39 49.73
C ALA A 216 -2.63 19.48 48.80
N PRO A 217 -3.10 18.27 48.45
CA PRO A 217 -2.29 17.31 47.72
C PRO A 217 -1.82 17.96 46.43
N ARG A 218 -0.54 18.36 46.40
CA ARG A 218 0.11 18.90 45.22
C ARG A 218 0.24 17.71 44.29
N HIS A 219 -0.74 17.54 43.41
CA HIS A 219 -0.68 16.53 42.37
C HIS A 219 0.51 16.90 41.50
N ASP A 220 1.55 16.08 41.56
CA ASP A 220 2.73 16.28 40.75
C ASP A 220 2.37 15.99 39.30
N TRP A 221 3.03 16.68 38.36
CA TRP A 221 2.87 16.46 36.93
C TRP A 221 3.07 14.99 36.53
N MET A 222 3.85 14.25 37.33
CA MET A 222 4.03 12.81 37.25
C MET A 222 2.76 12.01 37.53
N ASP A 223 1.90 12.45 38.46
CA ASP A 223 0.62 11.80 38.73
C ASP A 223 -0.36 12.00 37.58
N TYR A 224 -0.33 13.16 36.92
CA TYR A 224 -1.12 13.38 35.70
C TYR A 224 -0.59 12.57 34.52
N LEU A 225 0.73 12.42 34.40
CA LEU A 225 1.34 11.58 33.38
C LEU A 225 1.01 10.10 33.60
N SER A 226 1.09 9.62 34.84
CA SER A 226 0.75 8.23 35.18
C SER A 226 -0.74 7.97 34.99
N LEU A 227 -1.61 8.92 35.33
CA LEU A 227 -3.05 8.84 35.06
C LEU A 227 -3.35 8.81 33.55
N MET A 228 -2.68 9.64 32.75
CA MET A 228 -2.83 9.64 31.29
C MET A 228 -2.33 8.34 30.66
N LEU A 229 -1.20 7.83 31.15
CA LEU A 229 -0.61 6.59 30.64
C LEU A 229 -1.45 5.36 31.05
N SER A 230 -1.95 5.34 32.28
CA SER A 230 -2.87 4.33 32.78
C SER A 230 -4.21 4.39 32.04
N GLY A 231 -4.77 5.57 31.83
CA GLY A 231 -6.00 5.77 31.05
C GLY A 231 -5.83 5.36 29.59
N GLY A 232 -4.72 5.72 28.96
CA GLY A 232 -4.38 5.30 27.61
C GLY A 232 -4.22 3.78 27.49
N SER A 233 -3.52 3.16 28.46
CA SER A 233 -3.38 1.70 28.52
C SER A 233 -4.72 0.99 28.70
N PHE A 234 -5.59 1.51 29.58
CA PHE A 234 -6.92 0.96 29.82
C PHE A 234 -7.82 1.09 28.58
N LEU A 235 -7.79 2.24 27.90
CA LEU A 235 -8.54 2.45 26.66
C LEU A 235 -8.02 1.57 25.52
N LEU A 236 -6.71 1.38 25.41
CA LEU A 236 -6.10 0.50 24.41
C LEU A 236 -6.48 -0.97 24.67
N LEU A 237 -6.53 -1.38 25.93
CA LEU A 237 -7.01 -2.70 26.34
C LEU A 237 -8.50 -2.88 26.03
N LEU A 238 -9.33 -1.87 26.31
CA LEU A 238 -10.75 -1.88 26.00
C LEU A 238 -10.99 -1.93 24.49
N TYR A 239 -10.18 -1.20 23.71
CA TYR A 239 -10.20 -1.26 22.25
C TYR A 239 -9.85 -2.66 21.75
N LEU A 240 -8.74 -3.25 22.21
CA LEU A 240 -8.36 -4.61 21.83
C LEU A 240 -9.48 -5.62 22.11
N ILE A 241 -10.14 -5.53 23.27
CA ILE A 241 -11.22 -6.43 23.65
C ILE A 241 -12.49 -6.21 22.82
N THR A 242 -12.84 -4.97 22.51
CA THR A 242 -14.13 -4.65 21.87
C THR A 242 -14.08 -4.63 20.34
N SER A 243 -12.92 -4.41 19.73
CA SER A 243 -12.77 -4.35 18.27
C SER A 243 -11.89 -5.46 17.72
N VAL A 244 -10.69 -5.66 18.27
CA VAL A 244 -9.69 -6.57 17.70
C VAL A 244 -10.03 -8.04 17.97
N LEU A 245 -10.40 -8.39 19.19
CA LEU A 245 -10.79 -9.76 19.56
C LEU A 245 -12.02 -10.27 18.78
N PRO A 246 -13.13 -9.51 18.64
CA PRO A 246 -14.26 -9.98 17.87
C PRO A 246 -13.98 -10.04 16.36
N ASP A 247 -13.19 -9.13 15.79
CA ASP A 247 -12.80 -9.21 14.37
C ASP A 247 -11.92 -10.43 14.09
N LEU A 248 -10.97 -10.74 14.98
CA LEU A 248 -10.17 -11.96 14.86
C LEU A 248 -11.00 -13.23 15.03
N ARG A 249 -11.95 -13.25 15.98
CA ARG A 249 -12.90 -14.37 16.12
C ARG A 249 -13.77 -14.54 14.88
N GLN A 250 -14.34 -13.46 14.33
CA GLN A 250 -15.15 -13.53 13.12
C GLN A 250 -14.36 -14.03 11.92
N ARG A 251 -13.09 -13.63 11.78
CA ARG A 251 -12.22 -14.13 10.71
C ARG A 251 -11.84 -15.60 10.91
N LEU A 252 -11.55 -16.02 12.14
CA LEU A 252 -11.28 -17.43 12.45
C LEU A 252 -12.51 -18.31 12.25
N ASP A 253 -13.68 -17.87 12.69
CA ASP A 253 -14.96 -18.57 12.49
C ASP A 253 -15.31 -18.65 11.00
N ALA A 254 -15.10 -17.57 10.23
CA ALA A 254 -15.28 -17.59 8.77
C ALA A 254 -14.32 -18.53 8.04
N LEU A 255 -13.08 -18.67 8.54
CA LEU A 255 -12.13 -19.65 8.03
C LEU A 255 -12.57 -21.07 8.41
N TYR A 256 -13.04 -21.30 9.62
CA TYR A 256 -13.54 -22.61 10.07
C TYR A 256 -14.78 -23.06 9.27
N ASP A 257 -15.74 -22.15 9.04
CA ASP A 257 -16.92 -22.38 8.19
C ASP A 257 -16.54 -22.69 6.72
N THR A 258 -15.38 -22.21 6.26
CA THR A 258 -14.87 -22.52 4.91
C THR A 258 -14.27 -23.93 4.84
N TYR A 259 -13.73 -24.47 5.95
CA TYR A 259 -13.21 -25.84 6.00
C TYR A 259 -14.30 -26.89 6.25
N ASP A 260 -15.39 -26.53 6.95
CA ASP A 260 -16.51 -27.43 7.24
C ASP A 260 -17.59 -27.45 6.14
N GLN A 261 -17.44 -26.67 5.07
CA GLN A 261 -18.38 -26.70 3.94
C GLN A 261 -18.09 -27.91 3.03
N PRO A 262 -18.95 -28.94 2.98
CA PRO A 262 -18.76 -30.03 2.03
C PRO A 262 -18.83 -29.46 0.61
N ALA A 263 -17.78 -29.75 -0.18
CA ALA A 263 -17.61 -29.25 -1.53
C ALA A 263 -18.93 -29.25 -2.34
N PRO A 264 -19.25 -28.15 -3.06
CA PRO A 264 -20.47 -28.09 -3.85
C PRO A 264 -20.43 -29.19 -4.92
N ARG A 265 -21.31 -30.18 -4.78
CA ARG A 265 -21.46 -31.28 -5.74
C ARG A 265 -21.69 -30.70 -7.14
N PRO A 266 -20.96 -31.16 -8.17
CA PRO A 266 -21.18 -30.68 -9.52
C PRO A 266 -22.61 -31.03 -9.96
N ARG A 267 -23.35 -30.02 -10.41
CA ARG A 267 -24.66 -30.17 -11.06
C ARG A 267 -24.55 -31.24 -12.15
N LYS A 268 -25.27 -32.36 -11.99
CA LYS A 268 -25.49 -33.36 -13.05
C LYS A 268 -26.02 -32.62 -14.28
N ARG A 269 -25.23 -32.59 -15.35
CA ARG A 269 -25.68 -32.20 -16.69
C ARG A 269 -26.81 -33.14 -17.10
N ALA A 270 -27.88 -32.57 -17.64
CA ALA A 270 -28.94 -33.31 -18.29
C ALA A 270 -28.35 -34.22 -19.38
N ALA A 271 -28.73 -35.50 -19.35
CA ALA A 271 -28.38 -36.46 -20.38
C ALA A 271 -29.07 -36.06 -21.71
N LEU A 272 -28.33 -36.19 -22.80
CA LEU A 272 -28.85 -35.99 -24.17
C LEU A 272 -29.92 -37.04 -24.51
N PRO A 273 -30.80 -36.76 -25.49
CA PRO A 273 -31.87 -37.66 -25.93
C PRO A 273 -31.35 -39.00 -26.47
N GLU A 274 -32.03 -40.08 -26.08
CA GLU A 274 -31.77 -41.45 -26.52
C GLU A 274 -32.04 -41.60 -28.02
N ASP A 275 -31.03 -42.12 -28.72
CA ASP A 275 -31.07 -42.52 -30.13
C ASP A 275 -31.70 -43.93 -30.16
N SER A 276 -33.01 -44.00 -30.39
CA SER A 276 -33.77 -45.24 -30.52
C SER A 276 -33.55 -45.86 -31.90
N TYR A 277 -32.67 -46.85 -32.00
CA TYR A 277 -32.69 -47.79 -33.12
C TYR A 277 -33.72 -48.88 -32.81
N GLU A 278 -34.82 -48.88 -33.58
CA GLU A 278 -35.77 -49.99 -33.68
C GLU A 278 -35.04 -51.21 -34.24
N ASP A 279 -34.81 -52.23 -33.40
CA ASP A 279 -34.47 -53.57 -33.87
C ASP A 279 -35.79 -54.33 -34.05
N ASN A 280 -36.27 -54.39 -35.30
CA ASN A 280 -37.37 -55.25 -35.70
C ASN A 280 -36.87 -56.70 -35.67
N GLU A 281 -37.08 -57.39 -34.56
CA GLU A 281 -36.98 -58.85 -34.49
C GLU A 281 -38.19 -59.49 -35.19
N ASP A 282 -38.00 -59.86 -36.46
CA ASP A 282 -38.74 -60.94 -37.10
C ASP A 282 -38.09 -62.29 -36.73
N ASN A 283 -38.92 -63.19 -36.18
CA ASN A 283 -38.81 -64.67 -36.09
C ASN A 283 -38.34 -65.30 -34.77
#